data_AF-K9Z6T2-F1
#
_entry.id   AF-K9Z6T2-F1
#
_cell.length_a   1.000
_cell.length_b   1.000
_cell.length_c   1.000
_cell.angle_alpha   90.00
_cell.angle_beta   90.00
_cell.angle_gamma   90.00
#
_symmetry.space_group_name_H-M   'P 1'
#
loop_
_entity.id
_entity.type
_entity.pdbx_description
1 polymer ?
#
loop_
_entity_poly.entity_id
_entity_poly.type
_entity_poly.pdbx_seq_one_letter_code
_entity_poly.pdbx_strand_id
1 'polypeptide(L)'
;MKKLIEGLHRFQAGYFKSHQDLFESLSHGQNPRILFITCSDSRIDPNLITQANVGELFVIRNAGNIIPPFGATNGGEGAAVEYAIAALGIEQVIVCGHSHCGAMKGLLKMSKLAEDMPLVYEWLKQAEATRRLIKENYSHVPEENLLRITVAENVLTQLENLSTYPIIRSRLHQGKLSLHGWVYNIERGEVLTYDPVIHDFVTLEQRNNSPEPEYIYNLYPSCSVSQAEGCRTYGIEEDNNNHNITHHQIAHTATHTQNNRNPNLPRSNRLSQEQAERIYRGSR
;
A
#
# COMPACT_ATOMS: atom_id res chain seq x y z
N MET A 1 -1.48 -17.69 33.12
CA MET A 1 -0.94 -18.98 32.62
C MET A 1 -1.89 -20.16 32.79
N LYS A 2 -2.41 -20.47 33.99
CA LYS A 2 -3.33 -21.62 34.22
C LYS A 2 -4.51 -21.71 33.22
N LYS A 3 -5.24 -20.60 33.02
CA LYS A 3 -6.35 -20.52 32.03
C LYS A 3 -5.93 -20.88 30.59
N LEU A 4 -4.70 -20.55 30.19
CA LEU A 4 -4.18 -20.86 28.85
C LEU A 4 -3.89 -22.35 28.72
N ILE A 5 -3.29 -22.97 29.75
CA ILE A 5 -3.03 -24.41 29.78
C ILE A 5 -4.35 -25.20 29.72
N GLU A 6 -5.35 -24.78 30.50
CA GLU A 6 -6.71 -25.35 30.41
C GLU A 6 -7.33 -25.14 29.02
N GLY A 7 -7.06 -23.99 28.39
CA GLY A 7 -7.45 -23.71 27.00
C GLY A 7 -6.82 -24.69 26.01
N LEU A 8 -5.53 -25.01 26.16
CA LEU A 8 -4.83 -26.00 25.32
C LEU A 8 -5.45 -27.41 25.48
N HIS A 9 -5.78 -27.81 26.71
CA HIS A 9 -6.48 -29.08 26.94
C HIS A 9 -7.86 -29.10 26.26
N ARG A 10 -8.63 -28.00 26.33
CA ARG A 10 -9.91 -27.90 25.62
C ARG A 10 -9.75 -27.92 24.09
N PHE A 11 -8.71 -27.26 23.56
CA PHE A 11 -8.39 -27.30 22.14
C PHE A 11 -8.08 -28.73 21.68
N GLN A 12 -7.18 -29.43 22.38
CA GLN A 12 -6.77 -30.80 22.06
C GLN A 12 -7.95 -31.78 22.14
N ALA A 13 -8.77 -31.70 23.20
CA ALA A 13 -9.88 -32.61 23.42
C ALA A 13 -11.14 -32.29 22.58
N GLY A 14 -11.28 -31.05 22.09
CA GLY A 14 -12.44 -30.56 21.36
C GLY A 14 -12.16 -30.30 19.88
N TYR A 15 -11.72 -29.09 19.55
CA TYR A 15 -11.56 -28.64 18.16
C TYR A 15 -10.56 -29.50 17.38
N PHE A 16 -9.38 -29.77 17.93
CA PHE A 16 -8.37 -30.60 17.25
C PHE A 16 -8.90 -32.02 16.98
N LYS A 17 -9.50 -32.66 17.99
CA LYS A 17 -10.03 -34.03 17.86
C LYS A 17 -11.14 -34.16 16.81
N SER A 18 -11.92 -33.10 16.61
CA SER A 18 -12.97 -33.07 15.58
C SER A 18 -12.47 -32.69 14.17
N HIS A 19 -11.22 -32.22 14.05
CA HIS A 19 -10.63 -31.71 12.82
C HIS A 19 -9.26 -32.35 12.53
N GLN A 20 -9.06 -33.62 12.92
CA GLN A 20 -7.74 -34.28 12.77
C GLN A 20 -7.30 -34.36 11.30
N ASP A 21 -8.21 -34.66 10.38
CA ASP A 21 -7.91 -34.72 8.95
C ASP A 21 -7.46 -33.36 8.38
N LEU A 22 -8.05 -32.26 8.87
CA LEU A 22 -7.64 -30.91 8.51
C LEU A 22 -6.20 -30.65 8.99
N PHE A 23 -5.90 -30.93 10.27
CA PHE A 23 -4.55 -30.71 10.81
C PHE A 23 -3.50 -31.63 10.19
N GLU A 24 -3.86 -32.87 9.85
CA GLU A 24 -2.99 -33.78 9.09
C GLU A 24 -2.68 -33.19 7.71
N SER A 25 -3.70 -32.74 6.98
CA SER A 25 -3.51 -32.08 5.68
C SER A 25 -2.62 -30.84 5.79
N LEU A 26 -2.81 -30.00 6.82
CA LEU A 26 -2.02 -28.79 7.04
C LEU A 26 -0.58 -29.08 7.48
N SER A 27 -0.31 -30.28 8.01
CA SER A 27 1.06 -30.68 8.38
C SER A 27 1.97 -30.83 7.15
N HIS A 28 1.41 -31.08 5.97
CA HIS A 28 2.15 -31.22 4.72
C HIS A 28 2.43 -29.88 4.03
N GLY A 29 1.80 -28.78 4.46
CA GLY A 29 2.01 -27.46 3.90
C GLY A 29 0.83 -26.52 4.15
N GLN A 30 1.07 -25.22 3.93
CA GLN A 30 0.05 -24.18 3.98
C GLN A 30 -0.27 -23.68 2.57
N ASN A 31 -1.54 -23.33 2.32
CA ASN A 31 -1.98 -22.71 1.07
C ASN A 31 -3.01 -21.59 1.34
N PRO A 32 -2.65 -20.55 2.12
CA PRO A 32 -3.54 -19.45 2.42
C PRO A 32 -3.87 -18.67 1.15
N ARG A 33 -5.09 -18.14 1.07
CA ARG A 33 -5.56 -17.37 -0.10
C ARG A 33 -5.42 -15.86 0.11
N ILE A 34 -5.27 -15.42 1.36
CA ILE A 34 -5.32 -14.01 1.75
C ILE A 34 -4.14 -13.70 2.68
N LEU A 35 -3.45 -12.60 2.40
CA LEU A 35 -2.55 -11.93 3.33
C LEU A 35 -3.37 -10.91 4.13
N PHE A 36 -3.52 -11.12 5.43
CA PHE A 36 -4.29 -10.24 6.32
C PHE A 36 -3.34 -9.47 7.24
N ILE A 37 -3.20 -8.17 7.00
CA ILE A 37 -2.37 -7.25 7.80
C ILE A 37 -3.27 -6.51 8.77
N THR A 38 -3.04 -6.65 10.07
CA THR A 38 -3.85 -5.96 11.08
C THR A 38 -3.07 -5.61 12.34
N CYS A 39 -3.76 -5.03 13.32
CA CYS A 39 -3.15 -4.54 14.54
C CYS A 39 -2.86 -5.68 15.54
N SER A 40 -1.81 -5.54 16.33
CA SER A 40 -1.55 -6.40 17.51
C SER A 40 -2.59 -6.25 18.63
N ASP A 41 -3.55 -5.34 18.49
CA ASP A 41 -4.63 -5.12 19.47
C ASP A 41 -5.37 -6.43 19.80
N SER A 42 -5.46 -6.76 21.09
CA SER A 42 -5.99 -8.03 21.57
C SER A 42 -7.49 -8.22 21.33
N ARG A 43 -8.20 -7.18 20.89
CA ARG A 43 -9.62 -7.23 20.52
C ARG A 43 -9.83 -7.66 19.06
N ILE A 44 -8.75 -7.83 18.30
CA ILE A 44 -8.78 -8.24 16.90
C ILE A 44 -8.30 -9.68 16.77
N ASP A 45 -9.16 -10.51 16.19
CA ASP A 45 -8.86 -11.86 15.73
C ASP A 45 -9.35 -11.99 14.28
N PRO A 46 -8.44 -11.97 13.29
CA PRO A 46 -8.80 -12.06 11.88
C PRO A 46 -9.66 -13.27 11.54
N ASN A 47 -9.31 -14.45 12.07
CA ASN A 47 -10.06 -15.67 11.78
C ASN A 47 -11.48 -15.58 12.35
N LEU A 48 -11.65 -15.00 13.54
CA LEU A 48 -12.96 -14.81 14.14
C LEU A 48 -13.84 -13.86 13.33
N ILE A 49 -13.32 -12.69 12.94
CA ILE A 49 -14.14 -11.68 12.25
C ILE A 49 -14.47 -12.07 10.80
N THR A 50 -13.67 -12.93 10.17
CA THR A 50 -13.95 -13.43 8.81
C THR A 50 -14.53 -14.84 8.77
N GLN A 51 -14.65 -15.51 9.92
CA GLN A 51 -14.99 -16.93 10.02
C GLN A 51 -14.08 -17.84 9.18
N ALA A 52 -12.80 -17.46 9.04
CA ALA A 52 -11.82 -18.24 8.31
C ALA A 52 -11.32 -19.46 9.12
N ASN A 53 -11.08 -20.55 8.41
CA ASN A 53 -10.50 -21.76 8.98
C ASN A 53 -8.98 -21.62 9.16
N VAL A 54 -8.40 -22.52 9.96
CA VAL A 54 -6.95 -22.64 10.10
C VAL A 54 -6.33 -22.91 8.72
N GLY A 55 -5.33 -22.11 8.36
CA GLY A 55 -4.61 -22.23 7.09
C GLY A 55 -5.16 -21.37 5.95
N GLU A 56 -6.30 -20.69 6.12
CA GLU A 56 -6.89 -19.84 5.06
C GLU A 56 -6.27 -18.43 5.00
N LEU A 57 -5.83 -17.90 6.14
CA LEU A 57 -5.23 -16.57 6.26
C LEU A 57 -3.74 -16.68 6.62
N PHE A 58 -2.90 -15.92 5.90
CA PHE A 58 -1.54 -15.60 6.31
C PHE A 58 -1.53 -14.22 6.98
N VAL A 59 -1.08 -14.12 8.23
CA VAL A 59 -1.38 -12.93 9.06
C VAL A 59 -0.12 -12.17 9.47
N ILE A 60 -0.11 -10.85 9.27
CA ILE A 60 0.87 -9.93 9.85
C ILE A 60 0.17 -9.10 10.92
N ARG A 61 0.78 -9.00 12.12
CA ARG A 61 0.28 -8.17 13.22
C ARG A 61 1.37 -7.30 13.82
N ASN A 62 1.17 -5.99 13.79
CA ASN A 62 2.01 -5.03 14.51
C ASN A 62 1.16 -3.89 15.08
N ALA A 63 1.75 -3.01 15.90
CA ALA A 63 1.02 -1.90 16.51
C ALA A 63 0.59 -0.88 15.43
N GLY A 64 -0.69 -0.82 15.12
CA GLY A 64 -1.24 0.13 14.14
C GLY A 64 -1.31 -0.38 12.71
N ASN A 65 -1.10 -1.68 12.47
CA ASN A 65 -1.22 -2.32 11.15
C ASN A 65 -0.42 -1.61 10.06
N ILE A 66 0.78 -1.13 10.42
CA ILE A 66 1.66 -0.31 9.58
C ILE A 66 2.54 -1.23 8.73
N ILE A 67 2.64 -0.92 7.45
CA ILE A 67 3.64 -1.50 6.54
C ILE A 67 4.55 -0.34 6.12
N PRO A 68 5.83 -0.34 6.52
CA PRO A 68 6.76 0.68 6.06
C PRO A 68 6.93 0.66 4.54
N PRO A 69 7.28 1.79 3.90
CA PRO A 69 7.69 1.79 2.49
C PRO A 69 8.86 0.83 2.25
N PHE A 70 8.95 0.28 1.04
CA PHE A 70 10.04 -0.63 0.66
C PHE A 70 11.41 0.04 0.89
N GLY A 71 12.29 -0.65 1.62
CA GLY A 71 13.64 -0.17 1.96
C GLY A 71 13.71 0.81 3.14
N ALA A 72 12.58 1.20 3.74
CA ALA A 72 12.56 2.12 4.88
C ALA A 72 12.96 1.44 6.21
N THR A 73 12.73 0.13 6.34
CA THR A 73 13.09 -0.65 7.52
C THR A 73 13.60 -2.05 7.12
N ASN A 74 14.21 -2.74 8.09
CA ASN A 74 14.62 -4.14 8.00
C ASN A 74 13.83 -5.03 8.99
N GLY A 75 12.58 -4.66 9.28
CA GLY A 75 11.67 -5.43 10.13
C GLY A 75 11.14 -6.70 9.47
N GLY A 76 10.20 -7.37 10.15
CA GLY A 76 9.58 -8.61 9.66
C GLY A 76 8.49 -8.38 8.61
N GLU A 77 7.94 -7.17 8.51
CA GLU A 77 6.80 -6.83 7.66
C GLU A 77 7.09 -7.10 6.18
N GLY A 78 8.19 -6.54 5.66
CA GLY A 78 8.54 -6.65 4.26
C GLY A 78 8.85 -8.09 3.84
N ALA A 79 9.56 -8.83 4.69
CA ALA A 79 9.86 -10.24 4.44
C ALA A 79 8.59 -11.11 4.45
N ALA A 80 7.66 -10.86 5.37
CA ALA A 80 6.39 -11.57 5.43
C ALA A 80 5.49 -11.26 4.23
N VAL A 81 5.44 -10.00 3.78
CA VAL A 81 4.77 -9.61 2.53
C VAL A 81 5.39 -10.35 1.34
N GLU A 82 6.72 -10.33 1.20
CA GLU A 82 7.40 -11.00 0.09
C GLU A 82 7.14 -12.50 0.10
N TYR A 83 7.22 -13.16 1.26
CA TYR A 83 6.94 -14.60 1.38
C TYR A 83 5.49 -14.93 0.98
N ALA A 84 4.51 -14.15 1.46
CA ALA A 84 3.10 -14.35 1.14
C ALA A 84 2.84 -14.31 -0.38
N ILE A 85 3.45 -13.35 -1.09
CA ILE A 85 3.19 -13.18 -2.52
C ILE A 85 4.07 -14.09 -3.39
N ALA A 86 5.37 -14.18 -3.08
CA ALA A 86 6.33 -14.90 -3.92
C ALA A 86 6.33 -16.40 -3.65
N ALA A 87 6.28 -16.82 -2.38
CA ALA A 87 6.37 -18.23 -2.01
C ALA A 87 4.97 -18.90 -1.93
N LEU A 88 3.98 -18.21 -1.36
CA LEU A 88 2.63 -18.78 -1.18
C LEU A 88 1.68 -18.46 -2.35
N GLY A 89 2.05 -17.54 -3.24
CA GLY A 89 1.22 -17.20 -4.40
C GLY A 89 -0.11 -16.53 -4.03
N ILE A 90 -0.17 -15.84 -2.89
CA ILE A 90 -1.36 -15.08 -2.48
C ILE A 90 -1.64 -13.95 -3.49
N GLU A 91 -2.91 -13.78 -3.83
CA GLU A 91 -3.40 -12.79 -4.80
C GLU A 91 -4.31 -11.73 -4.15
N GLN A 92 -4.59 -11.86 -2.85
CA GLN A 92 -5.48 -10.98 -2.10
C GLN A 92 -4.78 -10.47 -0.85
N VAL A 93 -4.64 -9.14 -0.72
CA VAL A 93 -4.02 -8.51 0.45
C VAL A 93 -5.02 -7.55 1.10
N ILE A 94 -5.24 -7.72 2.39
CA ILE A 94 -6.10 -6.85 3.19
C ILE A 94 -5.24 -6.10 4.20
N VAL A 95 -5.33 -4.77 4.22
CA VAL A 95 -4.90 -3.95 5.35
C VAL A 95 -6.13 -3.59 6.18
N CYS A 96 -6.24 -4.15 7.38
CA CYS A 96 -7.37 -3.94 8.27
C CYS A 96 -6.96 -3.08 9.48
N GLY A 97 -7.40 -1.82 9.46
CA GLY A 97 -7.44 -0.95 10.63
C GLY A 97 -8.62 -1.29 11.55
N HIS A 98 -8.68 -0.65 12.72
CA HIS A 98 -9.79 -0.86 13.66
C HIS A 98 -10.11 0.35 14.54
N SER A 99 -11.35 0.41 15.02
CA SER A 99 -11.80 1.47 15.93
C SER A 99 -11.00 1.46 17.24
N HIS A 100 -10.83 2.66 17.82
CA HIS A 100 -10.11 2.88 19.08
C HIS A 100 -8.67 2.35 19.10
N CYS A 101 -7.96 2.36 17.97
CA CYS A 101 -6.57 1.91 17.87
C CYS A 101 -5.62 2.72 18.77
N GLY A 102 -4.88 2.02 19.64
CA GLY A 102 -3.90 2.65 20.54
C GLY A 102 -2.73 3.29 19.81
N ALA A 103 -2.24 2.66 18.75
CA ALA A 103 -1.15 3.21 17.91
C ALA A 103 -1.56 4.53 17.24
N MET A 104 -2.78 4.61 16.71
CA MET A 104 -3.30 5.84 16.08
C MET A 104 -3.55 6.95 17.10
N LYS A 105 -4.00 6.61 18.33
CA LYS A 105 -4.03 7.58 19.45
C LYS A 105 -2.63 8.10 19.78
N GLY A 106 -1.64 7.23 19.75
CA GLY A 106 -0.23 7.57 19.91
C GLY A 106 0.28 8.50 18.80
N LEU A 107 -0.09 8.23 17.55
CA LEU A 107 0.29 9.04 16.39
C LEU A 107 -0.25 10.48 16.48
N LEU A 108 -1.47 10.65 17.03
CA LEU A 108 -2.04 11.97 17.32
C LEU A 108 -1.33 12.70 18.48
N LYS A 109 -0.56 11.99 19.31
CA LYS A 109 0.06 12.49 20.54
C LYS A 109 1.57 12.19 20.59
N MET A 110 2.26 12.27 19.44
CA MET A 110 3.66 11.84 19.30
C MET A 110 4.62 12.47 20.30
N SER A 111 4.43 13.74 20.69
CA SER A 111 5.34 14.44 21.61
C SER A 111 5.45 13.75 22.97
N LYS A 112 4.39 13.10 23.46
CA LYS A 112 4.40 12.36 24.73
C LYS A 112 5.11 11.00 24.61
N LEU A 113 5.13 10.41 23.42
CA LEU A 113 5.68 9.07 23.22
C LEU A 113 7.20 9.03 23.23
N ALA A 114 7.86 10.13 22.85
CA ALA A 114 9.32 10.17 22.73
C ALA A 114 10.03 9.83 24.05
N GLU A 115 9.44 10.21 25.19
CA GLU A 115 9.97 9.96 26.52
C GLU A 115 9.49 8.61 27.07
N ASP A 116 8.17 8.35 27.05
CA ASP A 116 7.58 7.19 27.72
C ASP A 116 7.69 5.88 26.94
N MET A 117 7.68 5.95 25.61
CA MET A 117 7.61 4.79 24.71
C MET A 117 8.47 5.00 23.45
N PRO A 118 9.80 5.15 23.58
CA PRO A 118 10.68 5.55 22.48
C PRO A 118 10.64 4.60 21.27
N LEU A 119 10.49 3.29 21.50
CA LEU A 119 10.37 2.32 20.40
C LEU A 119 9.05 2.47 19.63
N VAL A 120 7.95 2.78 20.32
CA VAL A 120 6.66 3.07 19.68
C VAL A 120 6.74 4.40 18.93
N TYR A 121 7.40 5.40 19.50
CA TYR A 121 7.66 6.67 18.82
C TYR A 121 8.42 6.47 17.51
N GLU A 122 9.53 5.71 17.52
CA GLU A 122 10.30 5.40 16.31
C GLU A 122 9.49 4.59 15.30
N TRP A 123 8.72 3.60 15.76
CA TRP A 123 7.83 2.81 14.91
C TRP A 123 6.77 3.67 14.22
N LEU A 124 6.12 4.58 14.95
CA LEU A 124 5.06 5.42 14.40
C LEU A 124 5.56 6.45 13.37
N LYS A 125 6.86 6.71 13.28
CA LYS A 125 7.42 7.51 12.17
C LYS A 125 7.17 6.87 10.80
N GLN A 126 6.97 5.55 10.74
CA GLN A 126 6.60 4.87 9.50
C GLN A 126 5.18 5.23 9.02
N ALA A 127 4.36 5.85 9.87
CA ALA A 127 3.05 6.43 9.54
C ALA A 127 3.05 7.97 9.57
N GLU A 128 4.22 8.61 9.39
CA GLU A 128 4.34 10.07 9.40
C GLU A 128 3.52 10.73 8.28
N ALA A 129 3.36 10.09 7.12
CA ALA A 129 2.50 10.58 6.04
C ALA A 129 1.05 10.76 6.52
N THR A 130 0.49 9.75 7.19
CA THR A 130 -0.83 9.84 7.86
C THR A 130 -0.87 11.02 8.81
N ARG A 131 0.12 11.17 9.69
CA ARG A 131 0.13 12.22 10.71
C ARG A 131 0.15 13.62 10.11
N ARG A 132 0.96 13.86 9.07
CA ARG A 132 1.02 15.16 8.37
C ARG A 132 -0.30 15.44 7.66
N LEU A 133 -0.84 14.45 6.95
CA LEU A 133 -2.14 14.54 6.28
C LEU A 133 -3.25 14.95 7.26
N ILE A 134 -3.34 14.29 8.41
CA ILE A 134 -4.32 14.61 9.45
C ILE A 134 -4.13 16.03 9.99
N LYS A 135 -2.89 16.41 10.32
CA LYS A 135 -2.59 17.73 10.88
C LYS A 135 -2.92 18.87 9.91
N GLU A 136 -2.64 18.67 8.62
CA GLU A 136 -2.75 19.72 7.61
C GLU A 136 -4.17 19.84 7.04
N ASN A 137 -4.92 18.73 6.94
CA ASN A 137 -6.23 18.71 6.27
C ASN A 137 -7.42 18.56 7.22
N TYR A 138 -7.22 18.06 8.44
CA TYR A 138 -8.31 17.75 9.38
C TYR A 138 -8.18 18.49 10.72
N SER A 139 -7.42 19.58 10.77
CA SER A 139 -7.21 20.40 11.97
C SER A 139 -8.49 21.01 12.57
N HIS A 140 -9.55 21.11 11.76
CA HIS A 140 -10.86 21.63 12.15
C HIS A 140 -11.80 20.57 12.75
N VAL A 141 -11.42 19.29 12.68
CA VAL A 141 -12.27 18.18 13.15
C VAL A 141 -12.10 17.97 14.66
N PRO A 142 -13.20 17.76 15.41
CA PRO A 142 -13.13 17.43 16.85
C PRO A 142 -12.30 16.17 17.13
N GLU A 143 -11.58 16.14 18.27
CA GLU A 143 -10.67 15.05 18.66
C GLU A 143 -11.36 13.66 18.64
N GLU A 144 -12.63 13.60 19.03
CA GLU A 144 -13.46 12.39 19.03
C GLU A 144 -13.61 11.75 17.64
N ASN A 145 -13.73 12.58 16.60
CA ASN A 145 -13.87 12.14 15.21
C ASN A 145 -12.50 12.00 14.53
N LEU A 146 -11.50 12.76 14.99
CA LEU A 146 -10.16 12.76 14.43
C LEU A 146 -9.50 11.38 14.49
N LEU A 147 -9.74 10.62 15.56
CA LEU A 147 -9.23 9.26 15.68
C LEU A 147 -9.79 8.33 14.60
N ARG A 148 -11.09 8.44 14.30
CA ARG A 148 -11.73 7.61 13.27
C ARG A 148 -11.13 7.90 11.89
N ILE A 149 -10.96 9.18 11.57
CA ILE A 149 -10.32 9.62 10.31
C ILE A 149 -8.87 9.14 10.26
N THR A 150 -8.10 9.29 11.35
CA THR A 150 -6.70 8.83 11.43
C THR A 150 -6.56 7.33 11.17
N VAL A 151 -7.48 6.50 11.69
CA VAL A 151 -7.50 5.05 11.42
C VAL A 151 -7.73 4.78 9.93
N ALA A 152 -8.71 5.44 9.31
CA ALA A 152 -9.04 5.29 7.90
C ALA A 152 -7.88 5.73 6.99
N GLU A 153 -7.35 6.93 7.21
CA GLU A 153 -6.21 7.47 6.45
C GLU A 153 -4.95 6.63 6.61
N ASN A 154 -4.74 6.06 7.80
CA ASN A 154 -3.61 5.15 8.02
C ASN A 154 -3.72 3.90 7.14
N VAL A 155 -4.92 3.32 7.00
CA VAL A 155 -5.14 2.18 6.09
C VAL A 155 -4.78 2.57 4.66
N LEU A 156 -5.21 3.74 4.18
CA LEU A 156 -4.90 4.20 2.82
C LEU A 156 -3.39 4.40 2.63
N THR A 157 -2.71 5.06 3.57
CA THR A 157 -1.25 5.21 3.55
C THR A 157 -0.52 3.86 3.49
N GLN A 158 -1.04 2.83 4.16
CA GLN A 158 -0.41 1.50 4.13
C GLN A 158 -0.59 0.79 2.78
N LEU A 159 -1.70 1.02 2.09
CA LEU A 159 -1.92 0.52 0.72
C LEU A 159 -0.94 1.20 -0.26
N GLU A 160 -0.69 2.50 -0.08
CA GLU A 160 0.32 3.24 -0.84
C GLU A 160 1.73 2.69 -0.55
N ASN A 161 2.07 2.46 0.71
CA ASN A 161 3.37 1.88 1.10
C ASN A 161 3.56 0.48 0.50
N LEU A 162 2.55 -0.39 0.57
CA LEU A 162 2.59 -1.72 -0.06
C LEU A 162 2.87 -1.63 -1.57
N SER A 163 2.30 -0.63 -2.24
CA SER A 163 2.50 -0.42 -3.69
C SER A 163 3.95 -0.06 -4.07
N THR A 164 4.79 0.30 -3.10
CA THR A 164 6.24 0.53 -3.31
C THR A 164 7.07 -0.75 -3.36
N TYR A 165 6.53 -1.88 -2.91
CA TYR A 165 7.25 -3.16 -2.93
C TYR A 165 7.36 -3.71 -4.36
N PRO A 166 8.56 -4.13 -4.83
CA PRO A 166 8.75 -4.59 -6.20
C PRO A 166 7.80 -5.73 -6.61
N ILE A 167 7.61 -6.72 -5.73
CA ILE A 167 6.73 -7.87 -6.02
C ILE A 167 5.26 -7.45 -6.10
N ILE A 168 4.79 -6.56 -5.20
CA ILE A 168 3.43 -6.03 -5.20
C ILE A 168 3.20 -5.23 -6.49
N ARG A 169 4.10 -4.30 -6.80
CA ARG A 169 4.04 -3.46 -8.00
C ARG A 169 3.95 -4.31 -9.28
N SER A 170 4.77 -5.35 -9.38
CA SER A 170 4.77 -6.27 -10.52
C SER A 170 3.44 -7.04 -10.64
N ARG A 171 2.89 -7.57 -9.54
CA ARG A 171 1.66 -8.36 -9.56
C ARG A 171 0.40 -7.51 -9.79
N LEU A 172 0.37 -6.29 -9.26
CA LEU A 172 -0.67 -5.31 -9.59
C LEU A 172 -0.70 -5.00 -11.09
N HIS A 173 0.47 -4.74 -11.69
CA HIS A 173 0.55 -4.48 -13.13
C HIS A 173 0.06 -5.65 -13.99
N GLN A 174 0.25 -6.89 -13.51
CA GLN A 174 -0.24 -8.10 -14.18
C GLN A 174 -1.73 -8.38 -13.95
N GLY A 175 -2.43 -7.61 -13.10
CA GLY A 175 -3.79 -7.92 -12.69
C GLY A 175 -3.92 -9.20 -11.86
N LYS A 176 -2.83 -9.66 -11.21
CA LYS A 176 -2.78 -10.91 -10.42
C LYS A 176 -2.77 -10.67 -8.91
N LEU A 177 -2.98 -9.44 -8.48
CA LEU A 177 -3.01 -9.06 -7.08
C LEU A 177 -4.05 -7.97 -6.87
N SER A 178 -4.76 -8.03 -5.75
CA SER A 178 -5.70 -7.00 -5.32
C SER A 178 -5.35 -6.55 -3.91
N LEU A 179 -5.38 -5.24 -3.68
CA LEU A 179 -5.19 -4.64 -2.36
C LEU A 179 -6.53 -4.09 -1.85
N HIS A 180 -6.85 -4.37 -0.60
CA HIS A 180 -8.10 -4.00 0.05
C HIS A 180 -7.83 -3.26 1.35
N GLY A 181 -8.51 -2.13 1.55
CA GLY A 181 -8.46 -1.37 2.79
C GLY A 181 -9.70 -1.59 3.64
N TRP A 182 -9.56 -2.16 4.83
CA TRP A 182 -10.66 -2.43 5.76
C TRP A 182 -10.54 -1.62 7.04
N VAL A 183 -11.67 -1.25 7.63
CA VAL A 183 -11.77 -0.68 8.98
C VAL A 183 -12.81 -1.46 9.77
N TYR A 184 -12.36 -2.21 10.77
CA TYR A 184 -13.23 -2.96 11.68
C TYR A 184 -13.70 -2.09 12.86
N ASN A 185 -15.00 -1.96 13.03
CA ASN A 185 -15.60 -1.35 14.21
C ASN A 185 -15.85 -2.39 15.31
N ILE A 186 -15.02 -2.36 16.35
CA ILE A 186 -15.07 -3.30 17.46
C ILE A 186 -16.42 -3.28 18.20
N GLU A 187 -17.02 -2.11 18.40
CA GLU A 187 -18.25 -1.98 19.18
C GLU A 187 -19.47 -2.49 18.40
N ARG A 188 -19.49 -2.24 17.10
CA ARG A 188 -20.62 -2.60 16.23
C ARG A 188 -20.48 -3.98 15.58
N GLY A 189 -19.28 -4.55 15.55
CA GLY A 189 -18.99 -5.80 14.83
C GLY A 189 -19.04 -5.64 13.30
N GLU A 190 -18.96 -4.41 12.79
CA GLU A 190 -19.08 -4.09 11.37
C GLU A 190 -17.70 -3.86 10.73
N VAL A 191 -17.54 -4.24 9.47
CA VAL A 191 -16.36 -3.92 8.66
C VAL A 191 -16.77 -2.97 7.54
N LEU A 192 -16.05 -1.85 7.43
CA LEU A 192 -16.11 -0.98 6.26
C LEU A 192 -14.96 -1.31 5.32
N THR A 193 -15.19 -1.25 4.02
CA THR A 193 -14.19 -1.45 2.97
C THR A 193 -14.02 -0.18 2.16
N TYR A 194 -12.78 0.14 1.79
CA TYR A 194 -12.51 1.27 0.92
C TYR A 194 -12.93 0.97 -0.52
N ASP A 195 -13.67 1.87 -1.13
CA ASP A 195 -14.02 1.83 -2.55
C ASP A 195 -13.19 2.88 -3.32
N PRO A 196 -12.30 2.46 -4.23
CA PRO A 196 -11.43 3.37 -4.97
C PRO A 196 -12.14 4.17 -6.07
N VAL A 197 -13.38 3.81 -6.45
CA VAL A 197 -14.14 4.55 -7.47
C VAL A 197 -14.69 5.83 -6.85
N ILE A 198 -15.37 5.71 -5.71
CA ILE A 198 -15.98 6.85 -5.03
C ILE A 198 -15.07 7.49 -3.97
N HIS A 199 -13.92 6.86 -3.70
CA HIS A 199 -12.93 7.32 -2.72
C HIS A 199 -13.48 7.43 -1.29
N ASP A 200 -14.26 6.44 -0.85
CA ASP A 200 -14.86 6.42 0.48
C ASP A 200 -14.90 5.01 1.10
N PHE A 201 -15.05 4.92 2.42
CA PHE A 201 -15.28 3.67 3.12
C PHE A 201 -16.77 3.35 3.17
N VAL A 202 -17.15 2.25 2.51
CA VAL A 202 -18.53 1.79 2.39
C VAL A 202 -18.76 0.49 3.16
N THR A 203 -20.02 0.15 3.39
CA THR A 203 -20.36 -1.17 3.94
C THR A 203 -20.09 -2.28 2.92
N LEU A 204 -19.87 -3.51 3.40
CA LEU A 204 -19.69 -4.67 2.52
C LEU A 204 -20.90 -4.89 1.59
N GLU A 205 -22.12 -4.60 2.04
CA GLU A 205 -23.34 -4.69 1.22
C GLU A 205 -23.32 -3.69 0.05
N GLN A 206 -22.88 -2.45 0.30
CA GLN A 206 -22.74 -1.44 -0.75
C GLN A 206 -21.65 -1.83 -1.76
N ARG A 207 -20.57 -2.45 -1.28
CA ARG A 207 -19.47 -2.93 -2.15
C ARG A 207 -19.92 -4.06 -3.08
N ASN A 208 -20.69 -5.03 -2.58
CA ASN A 208 -21.20 -6.15 -3.39
C ASN A 208 -22.15 -5.70 -4.51
N ASN A 209 -22.78 -4.53 -4.35
CA ASN A 209 -23.70 -3.96 -5.33
C ASN A 209 -23.02 -2.98 -6.30
N SER A 210 -21.72 -2.71 -6.13
CA SER A 210 -20.95 -1.81 -6.99
C SER A 210 -20.26 -2.60 -8.10
N PRO A 211 -20.15 -2.06 -9.33
CA PRO A 211 -19.41 -2.74 -10.39
C PRO A 211 -17.96 -2.99 -9.97
N GLU A 212 -17.44 -4.19 -10.25
CA GLU A 212 -16.03 -4.55 -10.05
C GLU A 212 -15.16 -3.49 -10.73
N PRO A 213 -14.32 -2.73 -9.99
CA PRO A 213 -13.46 -1.73 -10.58
C PRO A 213 -12.45 -2.45 -11.47
N GLU A 214 -12.43 -2.08 -12.74
CA GLU A 214 -11.64 -2.75 -13.77
C GLU A 214 -10.13 -2.76 -13.47
N TYR A 215 -9.65 -1.91 -12.56
CA TYR A 215 -8.25 -1.89 -12.10
C TYR A 215 -8.13 -1.49 -10.62
N ILE A 216 -7.90 -2.48 -9.76
CA ILE A 216 -7.68 -2.33 -8.31
C ILE A 216 -6.28 -1.73 -8.09
N TYR A 217 -6.23 -0.46 -7.68
CA TYR A 217 -5.04 0.29 -7.28
C TYR A 217 -3.92 0.47 -8.33
N ASN A 218 -4.27 1.10 -9.46
CA ASN A 218 -3.30 1.89 -10.21
C ASN A 218 -3.45 3.36 -9.80
N LEU A 219 -2.67 3.83 -8.82
CA LEU A 219 -2.57 5.28 -8.50
C LEU A 219 -2.16 6.14 -9.71
N TYR A 220 -1.73 5.49 -10.78
CA TYR A 220 -1.54 6.05 -12.10
C TYR A 220 -2.21 5.12 -13.11
N PRO A 221 -3.23 5.57 -13.88
CA PRO A 221 -3.73 4.77 -14.98
C PRO A 221 -2.54 4.41 -15.86
N SER A 222 -2.27 3.11 -15.99
CA SER A 222 -1.37 2.61 -17.03
C SER A 222 -1.93 3.14 -18.34
N CYS A 223 -1.25 4.11 -18.93
CA CYS A 223 -1.45 4.45 -20.32
C CYS A 223 -1.37 3.13 -21.07
N SER A 224 -2.46 2.71 -21.72
CA SER A 224 -2.45 1.52 -22.55
C SER A 224 -1.44 1.76 -23.67
N VAL A 225 -0.25 1.17 -23.55
CA VAL A 225 0.73 1.18 -24.64
C VAL A 225 0.19 0.40 -25.86
N SER A 226 -0.86 -0.40 -25.66
CA SER A 226 -1.58 -1.09 -26.72
C SER A 226 -2.82 -0.32 -27.18
N GLN A 227 -2.58 0.82 -27.85
CA GLN A 227 -3.45 1.38 -28.91
C GLN A 227 -2.91 2.69 -29.53
N ALA A 228 -1.61 2.99 -29.35
CA ALA A 228 -0.95 3.97 -30.19
C ALA A 228 -0.38 3.25 -31.41
N GLU A 229 -1.14 3.18 -32.50
CA GLU A 229 -0.54 3.07 -33.82
C GLU A 229 0.50 4.19 -33.92
N GLY A 230 1.80 3.83 -33.90
CA GLY A 230 2.90 4.79 -33.94
C GLY A 230 3.77 4.93 -32.68
N CYS A 231 3.73 3.98 -31.74
CA CYS A 231 4.76 3.94 -30.68
C CYS A 231 6.13 3.59 -31.29
N ARG A 232 6.93 4.61 -31.62
CA ARG A 232 8.33 4.43 -32.03
C ARG A 232 9.07 3.75 -30.89
N THR A 233 9.59 2.56 -31.17
CA THR A 233 10.60 1.91 -30.34
C THR A 233 11.75 2.91 -30.13
N TYR A 234 12.28 3.00 -28.91
CA TYR A 234 13.56 3.66 -28.69
C TYR A 234 14.58 2.93 -29.56
N GLY A 235 15.06 3.61 -30.59
CA GLY A 235 15.94 3.07 -31.62
C GLY A 235 17.17 2.43 -30.99
N ILE A 236 17.18 1.10 -30.99
CA ILE A 236 18.40 0.33 -31.11
C ILE A 236 18.37 -0.14 -32.56
N GLU A 237 19.09 0.57 -33.42
CA GLU A 237 19.29 0.13 -34.80
C GLU A 237 20.24 -1.08 -34.77
N GLU A 238 19.74 -2.23 -35.22
CA GLU A 238 20.59 -3.37 -35.57
C GLU A 238 21.29 -3.04 -36.89
N ASP A 239 22.56 -2.63 -36.81
CA ASP A 239 23.42 -2.44 -37.98
C ASP A 239 23.81 -3.79 -38.60
N ASN A 240 23.03 -4.22 -39.59
CA ASN A 240 23.41 -5.23 -40.56
C ASN A 240 23.76 -4.53 -41.89
N ASN A 241 25.04 -4.26 -42.15
CA ASN A 241 25.75 -4.72 -43.36
C ASN A 241 27.16 -4.12 -43.53
N ASN A 242 28.08 -5.00 -43.94
CA ASN A 242 29.41 -4.74 -44.49
C ASN A 242 29.43 -3.66 -45.59
N HIS A 243 30.33 -2.67 -45.50
CA HIS A 243 31.40 -2.42 -46.51
C HIS A 243 32.39 -1.29 -46.09
N ASN A 244 33.67 -1.68 -45.99
CA ASN A 244 34.94 -0.96 -46.26
C ASN A 244 35.10 0.57 -46.06
N ILE A 245 35.85 0.90 -44.99
CA ILE A 245 36.98 1.85 -44.81
C ILE A 245 37.15 3.01 -45.82
N THR A 246 37.16 4.25 -45.31
CA THR A 246 38.29 5.22 -45.47
C THR A 246 38.17 6.43 -44.52
N HIS A 247 39.32 6.85 -43.98
CA HIS A 247 39.52 8.00 -43.09
C HIS A 247 39.23 9.34 -43.78
N HIS A 248 38.58 10.28 -43.08
CA HIS A 248 39.04 11.68 -43.01
C HIS A 248 38.44 12.43 -41.81
N GLN A 249 39.20 13.42 -41.38
CA GLN A 249 39.15 14.18 -40.13
C GLN A 249 38.64 15.61 -40.44
N ILE A 250 38.15 16.33 -39.41
CA ILE A 250 38.18 17.81 -39.20
C ILE A 250 36.83 18.59 -39.17
N ALA A 251 36.56 19.08 -37.95
CA ALA A 251 36.13 20.41 -37.47
C ALA A 251 34.78 21.11 -37.76
N HIS A 252 34.18 21.54 -36.64
CA HIS A 252 33.56 22.83 -36.28
C HIS A 252 32.85 23.67 -37.35
N THR A 253 31.60 24.08 -37.08
CA THR A 253 31.26 25.45 -36.63
C THR A 253 29.77 25.60 -36.29
N ALA A 254 29.50 26.38 -35.25
CA ALA A 254 28.18 26.86 -34.87
C ALA A 254 27.78 28.07 -35.73
N THR A 255 26.48 28.30 -35.96
CA THR A 255 25.84 29.64 -35.91
C THR A 255 24.31 29.58 -36.09
N HIS A 256 23.63 30.15 -35.09
CA HIS A 256 22.48 31.05 -35.17
C HIS A 256 21.22 30.74 -36.00
N THR A 257 20.16 30.40 -35.25
CA THR A 257 18.83 31.04 -35.18
C THR A 257 18.07 31.36 -36.47
N GLN A 258 16.89 30.74 -36.63
CA GLN A 258 15.63 31.47 -36.81
C GLN A 258 14.40 30.62 -36.46
N ASN A 259 13.50 31.25 -35.69
CA ASN A 259 12.21 30.77 -35.23
C ASN A 259 11.24 30.49 -36.38
N ASN A 260 10.55 29.34 -36.35
CA ASN A 260 9.16 29.29 -36.79
C ASN A 260 8.40 28.24 -35.96
N ARG A 261 7.63 28.71 -34.96
CA ARG A 261 6.72 27.87 -34.15
C ARG A 261 5.37 27.80 -34.85
N ASN A 262 4.98 26.61 -35.27
CA ASN A 262 3.59 26.27 -35.59
C ASN A 262 2.83 25.99 -34.26
N PRO A 263 1.58 26.45 -34.08
CA PRO A 263 0.87 26.34 -32.81
C PRO A 263 0.08 25.03 -32.79
N ASN A 264 0.36 24.15 -31.82
CA ASN A 264 -0.59 23.22 -31.18
C ASN A 264 0.18 22.13 -30.42
N LEU A 265 0.47 22.41 -29.15
CA LEU A 265 0.95 21.46 -28.15
C LEU A 265 0.43 21.93 -26.78
N PRO A 266 -0.49 21.20 -26.12
CA PRO A 266 -0.76 21.44 -24.72
C PRO A 266 0.12 20.50 -23.88
N ARG A 267 1.33 20.95 -23.52
CA ARG A 267 2.01 20.46 -22.31
C ARG A 267 2.73 21.60 -21.60
N SER A 268 2.58 21.56 -20.27
CA SER A 268 3.21 22.31 -19.18
C SER A 268 2.86 23.79 -19.03
N ASN A 269 1.87 24.08 -18.19
CA ASN A 269 1.80 25.33 -17.44
C ASN A 269 1.76 25.01 -15.94
N ARG A 270 2.94 24.94 -15.31
CA ARG A 270 3.11 25.36 -13.92
C ARG A 270 4.13 26.51 -13.96
N LEU A 271 3.57 27.73 -13.92
CA LEU A 271 4.22 29.05 -13.77
C LEU A 271 4.76 29.73 -15.05
N SER A 272 4.50 31.04 -15.17
CA SER A 272 4.97 31.92 -16.26
C SER A 272 6.41 32.40 -16.04
N GLN A 273 7.05 32.90 -17.09
CA GLN A 273 8.46 33.34 -17.07
C GLN A 273 8.70 34.50 -16.08
N GLU A 274 7.74 35.41 -15.94
CA GLU A 274 7.74 36.49 -14.95
C GLU A 274 7.60 35.98 -13.49
N GLN A 275 6.93 34.83 -13.31
CA GLN A 275 6.78 34.14 -12.02
C GLN A 275 8.02 33.33 -11.65
N ALA A 276 8.76 32.81 -12.64
CA ALA A 276 10.04 32.12 -12.43
C ALA A 276 11.18 33.11 -12.05
N GLU A 277 11.19 34.31 -12.61
CA GLU A 277 12.23 35.33 -12.33
C GLU A 277 12.11 35.98 -10.94
N ARG A 278 10.92 35.98 -10.33
CA ARG A 278 10.69 36.46 -8.95
C ARG A 278 11.16 35.49 -7.87
N ILE A 279 11.32 34.20 -8.18
CA ILE A 279 11.69 33.15 -7.22
C ILE A 279 13.20 33.09 -6.96
N TYR A 280 14.04 33.65 -7.85
CA TYR A 280 15.51 33.60 -7.76
C TYR A 280 16.20 34.92 -7.36
N ARG A 281 15.45 35.96 -6.97
CA ARG A 281 16.02 37.12 -6.28
C ARG A 281 15.61 37.07 -4.81
N GLY A 282 16.45 36.45 -3.98
CA GLY A 282 16.35 36.57 -2.52
C GLY A 282 16.30 38.04 -2.09
N SER A 283 15.57 38.31 -1.01
CA SER A 283 15.11 39.62 -0.56
C SER A 283 16.13 40.76 -0.63
N ARG A 284 15.66 41.95 -0.99
CA ARG A 284 15.87 43.09 -0.09
C ARG A 284 14.64 43.24 0.77
#